data_AF-A0A1Q5RWY5-F1
#
_entry.id   AF-A0A1Q5RWY5-F1
#
_cell.length_a   1.000
_cell.length_b   1.000
_cell.length_c   1.000
_cell.angle_alpha   90.00
_cell.angle_beta   90.00
_cell.angle_gamma   90.00
#
_symmetry.space_group_name_H-M   'P 1'
#
loop_
_entity.id
_entity.type
_entity.pdbx_description
1 polymer ?
#
loop_
_entity_poly.entity_id
_entity_poly.type
_entity_poly.pdbx_seq_one_letter_code
_entity_poly.pdbx_strand_id
1 'polypeptide(L)'
;MTISLAERTEQLHAEERLLVKADADIDQGWQRIRNQEDLVRELQAGGHDSGHAERLVDLLKQTLVEWERHRTLILQRVNYLQREVDAGPPMDS
;
A
#
# COMPACT_ATOMS: atom_id res chain seq x y z
N MET A 1 -18.63 -2.89 -22.70
CA MET A 1 -17.55 -3.28 -23.63
C MET A 1 -16.92 -4.54 -23.07
N THR A 2 -16.80 -5.60 -23.86
CA THR A 2 -16.06 -6.82 -23.48
C THR A 2 -14.57 -6.50 -23.55
N ILE A 3 -13.89 -6.50 -22.39
CA ILE A 3 -12.43 -6.32 -22.33
C ILE A 3 -11.78 -7.59 -22.86
N SER A 4 -10.83 -7.45 -23.77
CA SER A 4 -10.09 -8.58 -24.36
C SER A 4 -9.16 -9.24 -23.34
N LEU A 5 -8.75 -10.48 -23.61
CA LEU A 5 -7.76 -11.17 -22.77
C LEU A 5 -6.44 -10.40 -22.69
N ALA A 6 -5.97 -9.83 -23.81
CA ALA A 6 -4.74 -9.04 -23.86
C ALA A 6 -4.82 -7.79 -22.96
N GLU A 7 -5.93 -7.05 -23.02
CA GLU A 7 -6.17 -5.90 -22.15
C GLU A 7 -6.26 -6.29 -20.67
N ARG A 8 -6.88 -7.45 -20.35
CA ARG A 8 -6.90 -7.98 -18.97
C ARG A 8 -5.51 -8.34 -18.46
N THR A 9 -4.68 -8.97 -19.29
CA THR A 9 -3.28 -9.28 -18.95
C THR A 9 -2.47 -8.01 -18.73
N GLU A 10 -2.66 -6.98 -19.53
CA GLU A 10 -1.99 -5.69 -19.33
C GLU A 10 -2.42 -5.02 -18.01
N GLN A 11 -3.72 -5.03 -17.70
CA GLN A 11 -4.23 -4.55 -16.42
C GLN A 11 -3.64 -5.34 -15.25
N LEU A 12 -3.56 -6.67 -15.35
CA LEU A 12 -2.96 -7.51 -14.31
C LEU A 12 -1.52 -7.09 -14.03
N HIS A 13 -0.68 -6.99 -15.06
CA HIS A 13 0.71 -6.57 -14.91
C HIS A 13 0.83 -5.15 -14.32
N ALA A 14 -0.10 -4.25 -14.64
CA ALA A 14 -0.10 -2.90 -14.08
C ALA A 14 -0.40 -2.92 -12.57
N GLU A 15 -1.40 -3.69 -12.15
CA GLU A 15 -1.77 -3.83 -10.74
C GLU A 15 -0.67 -4.53 -9.92
N GLU A 16 0.01 -5.53 -10.48
CA GLU A 16 1.17 -6.18 -9.85
C GLU A 16 2.31 -5.20 -9.59
N ARG A 17 2.62 -4.31 -10.55
CA ARG A 17 3.62 -3.25 -10.36
C ARG A 17 3.21 -2.27 -9.27
N LEU A 18 1.93 -1.91 -9.21
CA LEU A 18 1.41 -1.05 -8.15
C LEU A 18 1.47 -1.73 -6.78
N LEU A 19 1.23 -3.03 -6.71
CA LEU A 19 1.33 -3.80 -5.47
C LEU A 19 2.76 -3.81 -4.93
N VAL A 20 3.75 -4.11 -5.78
CA VAL A 20 5.19 -4.05 -5.42
C VAL A 20 5.58 -2.65 -4.92
N LYS A 21 5.09 -1.60 -5.58
CA LYS A 21 5.34 -0.23 -5.13
C LYS A 21 4.68 0.05 -3.78
N ALA A 22 3.43 -0.38 -3.58
CA ALA A 22 2.71 -0.18 -2.32
C ALA A 22 3.41 -0.89 -1.15
N ASP A 23 3.93 -2.09 -1.37
CA ASP A 23 4.76 -2.81 -0.41
C ASP A 23 5.99 -1.97 0.01
N ALA A 24 6.76 -1.50 -0.97
CA ALA A 24 7.95 -0.69 -0.70
C ALA A 24 7.62 0.64 0.00
N ASP A 25 6.54 1.31 -0.39
CA ASP A 25 6.10 2.57 0.20
C ASP A 25 5.69 2.37 1.68
N ILE A 26 5.01 1.26 2.00
CA ILE A 26 4.62 0.89 3.37
C ILE A 26 5.84 0.59 4.24
N ASP A 27 6.80 -0.18 3.74
CA ASP A 27 8.04 -0.48 4.47
C ASP A 27 8.83 0.80 4.81
N GLN A 28 8.94 1.70 3.83
CA GLN A 28 9.55 3.02 4.05
C GLN A 28 8.72 3.87 5.02
N GLY A 29 7.39 3.76 4.99
CA GLY A 29 6.48 4.40 5.94
C GLY A 29 6.75 3.97 7.37
N TRP A 30 6.85 2.67 7.61
CA TRP A 30 7.21 2.11 8.91
C TRP A 30 8.58 2.60 9.39
N GLN A 31 9.58 2.66 8.50
CA GLN A 31 10.90 3.18 8.87
C GLN A 31 10.84 4.67 9.27
N ARG A 32 10.07 5.48 8.52
CA ARG A 32 9.88 6.90 8.87
C ARG A 32 9.22 7.06 10.23
N ILE A 33 8.19 6.27 10.55
CA ILE A 33 7.52 6.31 11.85
C ILE A 33 8.50 5.99 12.98
N ARG A 34 9.30 4.91 12.85
CA ARG A 34 10.31 4.55 13.85
C ARG A 34 11.30 5.69 14.11
N ASN A 35 11.82 6.30 13.03
CA ASN A 35 12.74 7.43 13.16
C ASN A 35 12.08 8.63 13.87
N GLN A 36 10.80 8.91 13.60
CA GLN A 36 10.09 10.01 14.26
C GLN A 36 9.81 9.69 15.74
N GLU A 37 9.52 8.45 16.09
CA GLU A 37 9.40 8.03 17.49
C GLU A 37 10.72 8.17 18.26
N ASP A 38 11.86 7.87 17.62
CA ASP A 38 13.18 8.09 18.22
C ASP A 38 13.44 9.58 18.49
N LEU A 39 13.13 10.46 17.53
CA LEU A 39 13.25 11.91 17.72
C LEU A 39 12.34 12.43 18.84
N VAL A 40 11.13 11.90 18.98
CA VAL A 40 10.23 12.24 20.09
C VAL A 40 10.88 11.87 21.43
N ARG A 41 11.47 10.68 21.55
CA ARG A 41 12.16 10.25 22.77
C ARG A 41 13.33 11.16 23.12
N GLU A 42 14.11 11.58 22.12
CA GLU A 42 15.21 12.53 22.30
C GLU A 42 14.71 13.90 22.80
N LEU A 43 13.63 14.42 22.22
CA LEU A 43 13.02 15.68 22.68
C LEU A 43 12.54 15.59 24.13
N GLN A 44 11.87 14.49 24.49
CA GLN A 44 11.41 14.25 25.85
C GLN A 44 12.58 14.15 26.84
N ALA A 45 13.65 13.45 26.49
CA ALA A 45 14.85 13.35 27.31
C ALA A 45 15.56 14.69 27.51
N GLY A 46 15.49 15.58 26.50
CA GLY A 46 15.97 16.96 26.58
C GLY A 46 15.07 17.92 27.36
N GLY A 47 13.91 17.47 27.84
CA GLY A 47 12.93 18.32 28.53
C GLY A 47 12.19 19.30 27.60
N HIS A 48 12.21 19.04 26.28
CA HIS A 48 11.50 19.85 25.30
C HIS A 48 10.01 19.48 25.25
N ASP A 49 9.15 20.45 24.91
CA ASP A 49 7.76 20.15 24.55
C ASP A 49 7.74 19.33 23.26
N SER A 50 7.24 18.11 23.37
CA SER A 50 7.16 17.13 22.28
C SER A 50 5.73 16.93 21.77
N GLY A 51 4.73 17.65 22.29
CA GLY A 51 3.33 17.38 21.97
C GLY A 51 2.97 17.52 20.49
N HIS A 52 3.65 18.41 19.75
CA HIS A 52 3.48 18.51 18.29
C HIS A 52 4.11 17.32 17.54
N ALA A 53 5.27 16.85 18.00
CA ALA A 53 5.98 15.72 17.40
C ALA A 53 5.22 14.41 17.63
N GLU A 54 4.64 14.23 18.83
CA GLU A 54 3.76 13.10 19.13
C GLU A 54 2.53 13.05 18.20
N ARG A 55 1.84 14.19 18.05
CA ARG A 55 0.69 14.29 17.13
C ARG A 55 1.07 13.98 15.68
N LEU A 56 2.26 14.36 15.25
CA LEU A 56 2.76 14.02 13.92
C LEU A 56 2.95 12.51 13.78
N VAL A 57 3.56 11.85 14.76
CA VAL A 57 3.72 10.38 14.76
C VAL A 57 2.36 9.68 14.67
N ASP A 58 1.38 10.12 15.44
CA ASP A 58 0.03 9.56 15.42
C ASP A 58 -0.65 9.74 14.05
N LEU A 59 -0.50 10.91 13.43
CA LEU A 59 -1.02 11.17 12.08
C LEU A 59 -0.34 10.28 11.03
N LEU A 60 0.98 10.07 11.14
CA LEU A 60 1.71 9.19 10.23
C LEU A 60 1.25 7.73 10.37
N LYS A 61 1.01 7.26 11.60
CA LYS A 61 0.43 5.92 11.85
C LYS A 61 -0.95 5.76 11.23
N GLN A 62 -1.83 6.75 11.41
CA GLN A 62 -3.16 6.74 10.78
C GLN A 62 -3.08 6.73 9.25
N THR A 63 -2.17 7.52 8.69
CA THR A 63 -1.92 7.56 7.24
C THR A 63 -1.44 6.20 6.72
N LEU A 64 -0.55 5.53 7.46
CA LEU A 64 -0.03 4.23 7.07
C LEU A 64 -1.11 3.15 7.07
N VAL A 65 -2.07 3.20 8.01
CA VAL A 65 -3.24 2.31 7.99
C VAL A 65 -4.04 2.48 6.70
N GLU A 66 -4.23 3.70 6.21
CA GLU A 66 -4.93 3.92 4.93
C GLU A 66 -4.13 3.38 3.74
N TRP A 67 -2.79 3.42 3.79
CA TRP A 67 -1.94 2.82 2.77
C TRP A 67 -2.06 1.29 2.76
N GLU A 68 -2.08 0.65 3.93
CA GLU A 68 -2.29 -0.80 4.06
C GLU A 68 -3.67 -1.24 3.55
N ARG A 69 -4.70 -0.43 3.81
CA ARG A 69 -6.04 -0.64 3.23
C ARG A 69 -6.02 -0.52 1.71
N HIS A 70 -5.37 0.51 1.17
CA HIS A 70 -5.25 0.69 -0.27
C HIS A 70 -4.48 -0.47 -0.92
N ARG A 71 -3.36 -0.92 -0.32
CA ARG A 71 -2.63 -2.12 -0.75
C ARG A 71 -3.54 -3.35 -0.83
N THR A 72 -4.41 -3.53 0.16
CA THR A 72 -5.38 -4.65 0.18
C THR A 72 -6.33 -4.60 -1.02
N LEU A 73 -6.79 -3.40 -1.42
CA LEU A 73 -7.64 -3.24 -2.61
C LEU A 73 -6.90 -3.60 -3.91
N ILE A 74 -5.63 -3.20 -4.04
CA ILE A 74 -4.78 -3.57 -5.18
C ILE A 74 -4.64 -5.10 -5.23
N LEU A 75 -4.32 -5.75 -4.11
CA LEU A 75 -4.19 -7.20 -4.04
C LEU A 75 -5.48 -7.93 -4.42
N GLN A 76 -6.64 -7.44 -3.96
CA GLN A 76 -7.93 -7.98 -4.37
C GLN A 76 -8.15 -7.86 -5.89
N ARG A 77 -7.73 -6.73 -6.49
CA ARG A 77 -7.83 -6.52 -7.93
C ARG A 77 -6.89 -7.43 -8.72
N VAL A 78 -5.65 -7.62 -8.27
CA VAL A 78 -4.70 -8.59 -8.85
C VAL A 78 -5.31 -9.98 -8.85
N ASN A 79 -5.81 -10.44 -7.69
CA ASN A 79 -6.42 -11.77 -7.56
C ASN A 79 -7.64 -11.96 -8.48
N TYR A 80 -8.45 -10.91 -8.64
CA TYR A 80 -9.58 -10.93 -9.57
C TYR A 80 -9.11 -11.06 -11.03
N LEU A 81 -8.15 -10.23 -11.45
CA LEU A 81 -7.63 -10.24 -12.82
C LEU A 81 -6.90 -11.52 -13.16
N GLN A 82 -6.16 -12.10 -12.22
CA GLN A 82 -5.50 -13.39 -12.39
C GLN A 82 -6.51 -14.49 -12.72
N ARG A 83 -7.62 -14.57 -11.97
CA ARG A 83 -8.68 -15.56 -12.23
C ARG A 83 -9.33 -15.37 -13.61
N GLU A 84 -9.54 -14.13 -14.04
CA GLU A 84 -10.11 -13.81 -15.36
C GLU A 84 -9.15 -14.19 -16.51
N VAL A 85 -7.84 -14.05 -16.30
CA VAL A 85 -6.82 -14.46 -17.26
C VAL A 85 -6.69 -15.99 -17.30
N ASP A 86 -6.69 -16.65 -16.15
CA ASP A 86 -6.57 -18.11 -16.01
C ASP A 86 -7.79 -18.86 -16.58
N ALA A 87 -8.98 -18.27 -16.47
CA ALA A 87 -10.21 -18.86 -17.00
C ALA A 87 -10.24 -18.95 -18.53
N GLY A 88 -9.39 -18.20 -19.25
CA GLY A 88 -9.37 -18.14 -20.71
C GLY A 88 -10.67 -17.58 -21.33
N PRO A 89 -10.75 -17.45 -22.67
CA PRO A 89 -12.03 -17.14 -23.32
C PRO A 89 -13.02 -18.28 -23.08
N PRO A 90 -14.34 -18.01 -22.96
CA PRO A 90 -15.33 -19.08 -22.96
C PRO A 90 -15.16 -19.91 -24.23
N MET A 91 -14.99 -21.23 -24.06
CA MET A 91 -15.02 -22.18 -25.16
C MET A 91 -16.46 -22.18 -25.71
N ASP A 92 -16.70 -21.38 -26.75
CA ASP A 92 -17.93 -21.45 -27.53
C ASP A 92 -18.05 -22.89 -28.06
N SER A 93 -19.02 -23.65 -27.54
CA SER A 93 -19.40 -25.00 -27.99
C SER A 93 -20.45 -24.94 -29.07
#